data_AF-A0AA47JDQ4-F1
#
_entry.id   AF-A0AA47JDQ4-F1
#
_cell.length_a   1.000
_cell.length_b   1.000
_cell.length_c   1.000
_cell.angle_alpha   90.00
_cell.angle_beta   90.00
_cell.angle_gamma   90.00
#
_symmetry.space_group_name_H-M   'P 1'
#
loop_
_entity.id
_entity.type
_entity.pdbx_description
1 polymer ?
#
loop_
_entity_poly.entity_id
_entity_poly.type
_entity_poly.pdbx_seq_one_letter_code
_entity_poly.pdbx_strand_id
1 'polypeptide(L)'
;MKKCFIVTPIGKEGSDIRRSADGLIDSVIEPICKNLGLEMFVAHRIDTPGSITGQVIEHILQDDLVIANLTYLNPNVMYELAVRHAARLPVISLAEEGTVLPFDISDERTIFYKNDMAGVTSLIPILEKMSREALEDTEPDNPVYRAAKNKVMKEMQPQGDFQSYILERLDRFESLIQNNKAPRNNTKGFHKIKARFNRKLSEDERFELSNSLYSKADIATHSMDSNSISFTAGDIENTELCESILLSSGLVSEIQVTTAS
;
A
#
# COMPACT_ATOMS: atom_id res chain seq x y z
N MET A 1 33.68 9.57 -9.53
CA MET A 1 32.67 10.60 -9.86
C MET A 1 31.48 9.86 -10.43
N LYS A 2 30.25 10.21 -10.04
CA LYS A 2 29.07 9.54 -10.60
C LYS A 2 28.86 10.02 -12.04
N LYS A 3 28.37 9.16 -12.91
CA LYS A 3 28.19 9.41 -14.35
C LYS A 3 26.72 9.58 -14.70
N CYS A 4 26.42 10.46 -15.63
CA CYS A 4 25.10 10.66 -16.17
C CYS A 4 25.13 10.59 -17.70
N PHE A 5 24.38 9.65 -18.26
CA PHE A 5 24.26 9.49 -19.71
C PHE A 5 22.96 10.08 -20.23
N ILE A 6 23.07 10.89 -21.29
CA ILE A 6 21.92 11.53 -21.92
C ILE A 6 21.58 10.81 -23.21
N VAL A 7 20.36 10.29 -23.23
CA VAL A 7 19.74 9.65 -24.37
C VAL A 7 18.72 10.62 -24.96
N THR A 8 18.90 11.01 -26.22
CA THR A 8 18.07 12.05 -26.84
C THR A 8 17.89 11.81 -28.34
N PRO A 9 16.81 12.33 -28.97
CA PRO A 9 16.61 12.18 -30.40
C PRO A 9 17.76 12.79 -31.20
N ILE A 10 18.39 11.98 -32.05
CA ILE A 10 19.43 12.45 -32.97
C ILE A 10 18.76 12.95 -34.25
N GLY A 11 18.55 14.26 -34.32
CA GLY A 11 18.18 14.95 -35.56
C GLY A 11 19.37 15.10 -36.51
N LYS A 12 19.11 15.39 -37.79
CA LYS A 12 20.15 15.83 -38.72
C LYS A 12 20.77 17.14 -38.24
N GLU A 13 22.02 17.40 -38.59
CA GLU A 13 22.67 18.67 -38.30
C GLU A 13 21.84 19.85 -38.86
N GLY A 14 21.66 20.89 -38.05
CA GLY A 14 20.81 22.05 -38.38
C GLY A 14 19.30 21.81 -38.34
N SER A 15 18.82 20.62 -38.01
CA SER A 15 17.38 20.36 -37.84
C SER A 15 16.81 20.94 -36.53
N ASP A 16 15.52 21.22 -36.52
CA ASP A 16 14.82 21.69 -35.30
C ASP A 16 14.92 20.66 -34.16
N ILE A 17 14.88 19.36 -34.47
CA ILE A 17 15.08 18.28 -33.50
C ILE A 17 16.45 18.42 -32.85
N ARG A 18 17.51 18.61 -33.65
CA ARG A 18 18.88 18.73 -33.14
C ARG A 18 19.03 20.00 -32.29
N ARG A 19 18.51 21.13 -32.76
CA ARG A 19 18.56 22.41 -32.04
C ARG A 19 17.82 22.34 -30.70
N SER A 20 16.64 21.73 -30.69
CA SER A 20 15.82 21.53 -29.49
C SER A 20 16.54 20.62 -28.48
N ALA A 21 17.07 19.47 -28.94
CA ALA A 21 17.79 18.53 -28.11
C ALA A 21 19.06 19.12 -27.49
N ASP A 22 19.90 19.79 -28.28
CA ASP A 22 21.11 20.45 -27.77
C ASP A 22 20.74 21.60 -26.81
N GLY A 23 19.69 22.38 -27.11
CA GLY A 23 19.21 23.45 -26.23
C GLY A 23 18.77 22.94 -24.85
N LEU A 24 18.03 21.83 -24.79
CA LEU A 24 17.66 21.18 -23.53
C LEU A 24 18.89 20.69 -22.76
N ILE A 25 19.83 20.04 -23.45
CA ILE A 25 21.06 19.53 -22.84
C ILE A 25 21.87 20.67 -22.23
N ASP A 26 22.20 21.68 -23.02
CA ASP A 26 23.16 22.70 -22.63
C ASP A 26 22.54 23.71 -21.63
N SER A 27 21.23 23.99 -21.74
CA SER A 27 20.56 25.01 -20.89
C SER A 27 19.99 24.45 -19.60
N VAL A 28 19.68 23.15 -19.54
CA VAL A 28 19.02 22.52 -18.38
C VAL A 28 19.87 21.41 -17.78
N ILE A 29 20.20 20.40 -18.58
CA ILE A 29 20.78 19.15 -18.06
C ILE A 29 22.23 19.36 -17.61
N GLU A 30 23.06 20.01 -18.42
CA GLU A 30 24.47 20.25 -18.11
C GLU A 30 24.66 21.08 -16.83
N PRO A 31 23.95 22.21 -16.60
CA PRO A 31 24.00 22.93 -15.33
C PRO A 31 23.65 22.07 -14.11
N ILE A 32 22.64 21.21 -14.24
CA ILE A 32 22.22 20.30 -13.16
C ILE A 32 23.31 19.26 -12.90
N CYS A 33 23.85 18.61 -13.93
CA CYS A 33 24.93 17.65 -13.78
C CYS A 33 26.15 18.28 -13.09
N LYS A 34 26.54 19.51 -13.49
CA LYS A 34 27.62 20.26 -12.83
C LYS A 34 27.32 20.53 -11.35
N ASN A 35 26.11 20.99 -11.03
CA ASN A 35 25.70 21.26 -9.66
C ASN A 35 25.68 20.00 -8.78
N LEU A 36 25.35 18.85 -9.37
CA LEU A 36 25.33 17.54 -8.70
C LEU A 36 26.69 16.82 -8.69
N GLY A 37 27.73 17.39 -9.33
CA GLY A 37 29.04 16.75 -9.46
C GLY A 37 29.02 15.48 -10.31
N LEU A 38 28.13 15.43 -11.31
CA LEU A 38 27.98 14.32 -12.27
C LEU A 38 28.84 14.58 -13.51
N GLU A 39 29.52 13.53 -13.97
CA GLU A 39 30.20 13.53 -15.27
C GLU A 39 29.18 13.21 -16.35
N MET A 40 28.93 14.15 -17.26
CA MET A 40 27.87 14.03 -18.27
C MET A 40 28.43 13.47 -19.59
N PHE A 41 27.74 12.48 -20.15
CA PHE A 41 28.00 11.90 -21.47
C PHE A 41 26.75 12.01 -22.34
N VAL A 42 26.92 12.30 -23.63
CA VAL A 42 25.80 12.47 -24.56
C VAL A 42 26.01 11.55 -25.76
N ALA A 43 25.03 10.70 -26.06
CA ALA A 43 25.14 9.63 -27.07
C ALA A 43 25.73 10.10 -28.41
N HIS A 44 25.32 11.27 -28.91
CA HIS A 44 25.77 11.81 -30.20
C HIS A 44 27.02 12.69 -30.16
N ARG A 45 27.62 12.92 -28.98
CA ARG A 45 28.84 13.71 -28.81
C ARG A 45 30.07 12.84 -28.51
N ILE A 46 29.92 11.52 -28.54
CA ILE A 46 31.02 10.57 -28.27
C ILE A 46 31.80 10.35 -29.57
N ASP A 47 32.98 10.98 -29.67
CA ASP A 47 33.87 10.94 -30.85
C ASP A 47 34.87 9.77 -30.84
N THR A 48 34.63 8.72 -30.04
CA THR A 48 35.62 7.66 -29.79
C THR A 48 35.61 6.56 -30.85
N PRO A 49 36.76 6.09 -31.38
CA PRO A 49 36.82 4.97 -32.31
C PRO A 49 36.20 3.68 -31.74
N GLY A 50 35.24 3.08 -32.47
CA GLY A 50 34.55 1.84 -32.08
C GLY A 50 33.18 1.71 -32.75
N SER A 51 32.45 0.61 -32.47
CA SER A 51 31.03 0.57 -32.82
C SER A 51 30.29 1.52 -31.87
N ILE A 52 29.76 2.63 -32.42
CA ILE A 52 28.97 3.64 -31.69
C ILE A 52 27.89 2.95 -30.85
N THR A 53 27.26 1.90 -31.39
CA THR A 53 26.23 1.12 -30.69
C THR A 53 26.75 0.43 -29.43
N GLY A 54 28.00 -0.05 -29.41
CA GLY A 54 28.58 -0.72 -28.24
C GLY A 54 28.81 0.23 -27.07
N GLN A 55 29.36 1.42 -27.34
CA GLN A 55 29.65 2.42 -26.31
C GLN A 55 28.37 3.01 -25.71
N VAL A 56 27.35 3.24 -26.54
CA VAL A 56 26.03 3.71 -26.08
C VAL A 56 25.42 2.69 -25.11
N ILE A 57 25.44 1.40 -25.46
CA ILE A 57 24.94 0.34 -24.57
C ILE A 57 25.77 0.24 -23.29
N GLU A 58 27.08 0.44 -23.36
CA GLU A 58 27.95 0.48 -22.17
C GLU A 58 27.53 1.58 -21.21
N HIS A 59 27.36 2.82 -21.69
CA HIS A 59 26.86 3.92 -20.86
C HIS A 59 25.48 3.64 -20.28
N ILE A 60 24.56 3.05 -21.07
CA ILE A 60 23.23 2.68 -20.60
C ILE A 60 23.28 1.64 -19.47
N LEU A 61 24.27 0.75 -19.45
CA LEU A 61 24.38 -0.32 -18.46
C LEU A 61 25.28 0.04 -17.27
N GLN A 62 26.17 1.01 -17.41
CA GLN A 62 27.20 1.31 -16.40
C GLN A 62 27.04 2.68 -15.72
N ASP A 63 26.44 3.67 -16.38
CA ASP A 63 26.35 5.01 -15.79
C ASP A 63 25.30 5.05 -14.66
N ASP A 64 25.57 5.85 -13.63
CA ASP A 64 24.73 5.91 -12.42
C ASP A 64 23.31 6.42 -12.70
N LEU A 65 23.16 7.34 -13.66
CA LEU A 65 21.88 7.92 -14.05
C LEU A 65 21.76 8.01 -15.57
N VAL A 66 20.62 7.61 -16.11
CA VAL A 66 20.25 7.92 -17.51
C VAL A 66 19.12 8.95 -17.52
N ILE A 67 19.24 9.97 -18.36
CA ILE A 67 18.14 10.89 -18.67
C ILE A 67 17.74 10.64 -20.12
N ALA A 68 16.49 10.22 -20.33
CA ALA A 68 15.94 9.86 -21.63
C ALA A 68 14.94 10.92 -22.11
N ASN A 69 15.25 11.62 -23.20
CA ASN A 69 14.35 12.57 -23.84
C ASN A 69 13.47 11.85 -24.88
N LEU A 70 12.21 11.63 -24.53
CA LEU A 70 11.21 10.92 -25.32
C LEU A 70 10.49 11.83 -26.34
N THR A 71 10.88 13.10 -26.43
CA THR A 71 10.31 14.05 -27.40
C THR A 71 10.45 13.48 -28.83
N TYR A 72 9.41 13.65 -29.65
CA TYR A 72 9.29 13.08 -31.00
C TYR A 72 9.27 11.54 -31.10
N LEU A 73 9.25 10.81 -29.97
CA LEU A 73 9.14 9.35 -29.93
C LEU A 73 10.19 8.62 -30.79
N ASN A 74 11.46 9.07 -30.70
CA ASN A 74 12.54 8.48 -31.47
C ASN A 74 12.70 6.97 -31.16
N PRO A 75 12.64 6.06 -32.16
CA PRO A 75 12.72 4.63 -31.91
C PRO A 75 14.01 4.16 -31.23
N ASN A 76 15.14 4.82 -31.48
CA ASN A 76 16.41 4.47 -30.84
C ASN A 76 16.36 4.80 -29.34
N VAL A 77 15.83 5.97 -29.00
CA VAL A 77 15.64 6.38 -27.59
C VAL A 77 14.73 5.39 -26.86
N MET A 78 13.66 4.94 -27.50
CA MET A 78 12.75 3.94 -26.92
C MET A 78 13.44 2.59 -26.69
N TYR A 79 14.30 2.17 -27.62
CA TYR A 79 15.12 0.97 -27.47
C TYR A 79 16.11 1.10 -26.30
N GLU A 80 16.80 2.23 -26.21
CA GLU A 80 17.78 2.52 -25.16
C GLU A 80 17.12 2.58 -23.77
N LEU A 81 15.93 3.19 -23.67
CA LEU A 81 15.10 3.19 -22.46
C LEU A 81 14.72 1.76 -22.04
N ALA A 82 14.28 0.92 -22.99
CA ALA A 82 13.90 -0.46 -22.71
C ALA A 82 15.09 -1.29 -22.17
N VAL A 83 16.29 -1.08 -22.71
CA VAL A 83 17.52 -1.72 -22.21
C VAL A 83 17.82 -1.27 -20.77
N ARG A 84 17.71 0.02 -20.47
CA ARG A 84 17.91 0.56 -19.11
C ARG A 84 16.88 -0.02 -18.12
N HIS A 85 15.62 -0.12 -18.52
CA HIS A 85 14.57 -0.77 -17.72
C HIS A 85 14.88 -2.24 -17.44
N ALA A 86 15.31 -2.99 -18.46
CA ALA A 86 15.69 -4.39 -18.30
C ALA A 86 16.87 -4.59 -17.35
N ALA A 87 17.82 -3.65 -17.32
CA ALA A 87 18.93 -3.63 -16.36
C ALA A 87 18.51 -3.24 -14.94
N ARG A 88 17.29 -2.71 -14.75
CA ARG A 88 16.76 -2.20 -13.48
C ARG A 88 17.71 -1.17 -12.84
N LEU A 89 18.09 -0.19 -13.64
CA LEU A 89 18.96 0.91 -13.21
C LEU A 89 18.21 2.25 -13.27
N PRO A 90 18.62 3.27 -12.48
CA PRO A 90 17.93 4.56 -12.43
C PRO A 90 17.83 5.25 -13.78
N VAL A 91 16.64 5.75 -14.10
CA VAL A 91 16.36 6.50 -15.33
C VAL A 91 15.30 7.57 -15.08
N ILE A 92 15.48 8.74 -15.70
CA ILE A 92 14.49 9.82 -15.70
C ILE A 92 14.04 10.04 -17.15
N SER A 93 12.73 9.95 -17.37
CA SER A 93 12.12 10.25 -18.66
C SER A 93 11.68 11.71 -18.73
N LEU A 94 12.03 12.39 -19.83
CA LEU A 94 11.63 13.75 -20.17
C LEU A 94 10.83 13.73 -21.48
N ALA A 95 9.83 14.60 -21.62
CA ALA A 95 9.16 14.81 -22.90
C ALA A 95 8.64 16.24 -23.01
N GLU A 96 8.67 16.82 -24.21
CA GLU A 96 8.02 18.10 -24.46
C GLU A 96 6.50 17.96 -24.29
N GLU A 97 5.86 18.96 -23.66
CA GLU A 97 4.41 19.03 -23.54
C GLU A 97 3.72 18.86 -24.91
N GLY A 98 2.65 18.06 -24.93
CA GLY A 98 1.98 17.68 -26.18
C GLY A 98 2.51 16.38 -26.81
N THR A 99 3.63 15.83 -26.31
CA THR A 99 4.06 14.48 -26.69
C THR A 99 3.10 13.43 -26.12
N VAL A 100 2.45 12.66 -27.01
CA VAL A 100 1.59 11.53 -26.61
C VAL A 100 2.45 10.28 -26.49
N LEU A 101 2.71 9.84 -25.26
CA LEU A 101 3.53 8.66 -25.02
C LEU A 101 2.78 7.36 -25.43
N PRO A 102 3.49 6.35 -25.97
CA PRO A 102 2.95 5.02 -26.20
C PRO A 102 2.43 4.39 -24.91
N PHE A 103 1.40 3.55 -25.03
CA PHE A 103 0.75 2.92 -23.87
C PHE A 103 1.70 2.11 -22.98
N ASP A 104 2.77 1.53 -23.55
CA ASP A 104 3.75 0.73 -22.81
C ASP A 104 4.52 1.54 -21.76
N ILE A 105 4.62 2.86 -21.93
CA ILE A 105 5.37 3.77 -21.04
C ILE A 105 4.53 4.95 -20.53
N SER A 106 3.23 5.00 -20.86
CA SER A 106 2.36 6.13 -20.47
C SER A 106 2.12 6.19 -18.96
N ASP A 107 2.16 5.04 -18.29
CA ASP A 107 1.98 4.92 -16.85
C ASP A 107 3.29 5.14 -16.07
N GLU A 108 4.42 5.29 -16.77
CA GLU A 108 5.72 5.55 -16.17
C GLU A 108 5.92 7.04 -15.91
N ARG A 109 6.65 7.35 -14.83
CA ARG A 109 6.92 8.74 -14.46
C ARG A 109 7.73 9.42 -15.57
N THR A 110 7.10 10.37 -16.24
CA THR A 110 7.73 11.25 -17.23
C THR A 110 7.54 12.71 -16.83
N ILE A 111 8.62 13.48 -16.87
CA ILE A 111 8.55 14.93 -16.65
C ILE A 111 8.23 15.59 -17.98
N PHE A 112 7.04 16.19 -18.06
CA PHE A 112 6.65 16.99 -19.21
C PHE A 112 7.13 18.43 -19.04
N TYR A 113 7.76 18.99 -20.08
CA TYR A 113 8.32 20.34 -20.04
C TYR A 113 7.87 21.19 -21.24
N LYS A 114 7.81 22.51 -21.06
CA LYS A 114 7.62 23.46 -22.16
C LYS A 114 8.97 23.88 -22.73
N ASN A 115 9.09 23.90 -24.05
CA ASN A 115 10.31 24.32 -24.72
C ASN A 115 10.38 25.84 -24.92
N ASP A 116 10.40 26.57 -23.80
CA ASP A 116 10.53 28.02 -23.75
C ASP A 116 11.37 28.47 -22.54
N MET A 117 11.66 29.77 -22.43
CA MET A 117 12.49 30.32 -21.36
C MET A 117 11.89 30.13 -19.95
N ALA A 118 10.56 30.16 -19.83
CA ALA A 118 9.89 29.93 -18.56
C ALA A 118 9.95 28.43 -18.19
N GLY A 119 9.83 27.56 -19.19
CA GLY A 119 9.97 26.10 -19.10
C GLY A 119 11.34 25.67 -18.62
N VAL A 120 12.42 26.32 -19.07
CA VAL A 120 13.78 26.10 -18.52
C VAL A 120 13.79 26.35 -17.01
N THR A 121 13.25 27.50 -16.59
CA THR A 121 13.26 27.91 -15.17
C THR A 121 12.41 26.98 -14.30
N SER A 122 11.29 26.46 -14.83
CA SER A 122 10.44 25.52 -14.10
C SER A 122 10.99 24.09 -14.08
N LEU A 123 11.67 23.66 -15.15
CA LEU A 123 12.20 22.30 -15.28
C LEU A 123 13.42 22.06 -14.38
N ILE A 124 14.34 23.02 -14.27
CA ILE A 124 15.57 22.88 -13.48
C ILE A 124 15.34 22.35 -12.06
N PRO A 125 14.50 22.98 -11.21
CA PRO A 125 14.32 22.50 -9.83
C PRO A 125 13.68 21.11 -9.75
N ILE A 126 12.80 20.78 -10.70
CA ILE A 126 12.13 19.48 -10.77
C ILE A 126 13.13 18.40 -11.16
N LEU A 127 13.88 18.61 -12.24
CA LEU A 127 14.84 17.64 -12.75
C LEU A 127 16.01 17.45 -11.78
N GLU A 128 16.49 18.52 -11.13
CA GLU A 128 17.54 18.42 -10.11
C GLU A 128 17.08 17.57 -8.91
N LYS A 129 15.87 17.81 -8.40
CA LYS A 129 15.29 17.03 -7.32
C LYS A 129 15.16 15.55 -7.70
N MET A 130 14.57 15.27 -8.86
CA MET A 130 14.39 13.90 -9.35
C MET A 130 15.74 13.21 -9.60
N SER A 131 16.75 13.93 -10.06
CA SER A 131 18.11 13.39 -10.25
C SER A 131 18.74 12.96 -8.92
N ARG A 132 18.57 13.75 -7.85
CA ARG A 132 19.04 13.36 -6.51
C ARG A 132 18.33 12.10 -6.01
N GLU A 133 16.99 12.08 -6.10
CA GLU A 133 16.20 10.92 -5.68
C GLU A 133 16.56 9.65 -6.47
N ALA A 134 16.71 9.75 -7.79
CA ALA A 134 17.07 8.61 -8.65
C ALA A 134 18.48 8.08 -8.35
N LEU A 135 19.42 8.93 -7.97
CA LEU A 135 20.79 8.54 -7.61
C LEU A 135 20.91 7.85 -6.24
N GLU A 136 19.89 7.99 -5.40
CA GLU A 136 19.77 7.36 -4.08
C GLU A 136 18.88 6.10 -4.14
N ASP A 137 18.10 5.92 -5.21
CA ASP A 137 17.22 4.78 -5.41
C ASP A 137 18.01 3.51 -5.74
N THR A 138 18.08 2.61 -4.77
CA THR A 138 18.73 1.29 -4.92
C THR A 138 17.81 0.23 -5.53
N GLU A 139 16.51 0.49 -5.62
CA GLU A 139 15.51 -0.50 -6.05
C GLU A 139 14.51 0.07 -7.07
N PRO A 140 14.98 0.65 -8.19
CA PRO A 140 14.09 1.31 -9.13
C PRO A 140 13.02 0.37 -9.68
N ASP A 141 11.80 0.89 -9.76
CA ASP A 141 10.64 0.22 -10.35
C ASP A 141 10.51 0.60 -11.83
N ASN A 142 10.03 -0.34 -12.65
CA ASN A 142 9.78 -0.13 -14.07
C ASN A 142 8.88 -1.25 -14.64
N PRO A 143 8.30 -1.11 -15.85
CA PRO A 143 7.38 -2.10 -16.41
C PRO A 143 7.99 -3.50 -16.53
N VAL A 144 9.25 -3.58 -16.96
CA VAL A 144 9.96 -4.85 -17.21
C VAL A 144 10.15 -5.60 -15.90
N TYR A 145 10.59 -4.90 -14.85
CA TYR A 145 10.77 -5.49 -13.53
C TYR A 145 9.44 -5.92 -12.90
N ARG A 146 8.38 -5.09 -13.00
CA ARG A 146 7.04 -5.46 -12.52
C ARG A 146 6.54 -6.75 -13.18
N ALA A 147 6.71 -6.87 -14.50
CA ALA A 147 6.34 -8.08 -15.25
C ALA A 147 7.17 -9.31 -14.81
N ALA A 148 8.49 -9.16 -14.68
CA ALA A 148 9.39 -10.23 -14.25
C ALA A 148 9.06 -10.72 -12.82
N LYS A 149 8.86 -9.79 -11.89
CA LYS A 149 8.48 -10.09 -10.50
C LYS A 149 7.15 -10.84 -10.44
N ASN A 150 6.15 -10.41 -11.20
CA ASN A 150 4.85 -11.08 -11.25
C ASN A 150 4.93 -12.50 -11.82
N LYS A 151 5.79 -12.74 -12.80
CA LYS A 151 6.03 -14.09 -13.35
C LYS A 151 6.64 -15.01 -12.30
N VAL A 152 7.69 -14.56 -11.63
CA VAL A 152 8.34 -15.31 -10.55
C VAL A 152 7.34 -15.63 -9.42
N MET A 153 6.50 -14.65 -9.03
CA MET A 153 5.44 -14.88 -8.03
C MET A 153 4.40 -15.91 -8.47
N LYS A 154 4.04 -15.94 -9.77
CA LYS A 154 3.14 -16.97 -10.32
C LYS A 154 3.79 -18.34 -10.35
N GLU A 155 5.07 -18.43 -10.66
CA GLU A 155 5.82 -19.70 -10.73
C GLU A 155 6.15 -20.28 -9.34
N MET A 156 6.32 -19.43 -8.32
CA MET A 156 6.49 -19.86 -6.93
C MET A 156 5.19 -20.28 -6.25
N GLN A 157 4.02 -20.09 -6.87
CA GLN A 157 2.80 -20.70 -6.37
C GLN A 157 2.88 -22.21 -6.64
N PRO A 158 2.96 -23.07 -5.60
CA PRO A 158 2.73 -24.49 -5.81
C PRO A 158 1.32 -24.65 -6.36
N GLN A 159 1.07 -25.69 -7.16
CA GLN A 159 -0.25 -26.01 -7.71
C GLN A 159 -1.37 -25.82 -6.66
N GLY A 160 -2.05 -24.68 -6.69
CA GLY A 160 -2.95 -24.27 -5.61
C GLY A 160 -3.14 -22.76 -5.64
N ASP A 161 -4.38 -22.34 -5.83
CA ASP A 161 -4.80 -20.95 -5.90
C ASP A 161 -4.22 -20.15 -4.71
N PHE A 162 -3.54 -19.04 -4.99
CA PHE A 162 -3.03 -18.13 -3.97
C PHE A 162 -4.11 -17.72 -2.97
N GLN A 163 -5.36 -17.61 -3.44
CA GLN A 163 -6.51 -17.39 -2.57
C GLN A 163 -6.70 -18.55 -1.59
N SER A 164 -6.55 -19.81 -2.01
CA SER A 164 -6.60 -20.98 -1.12
C SER A 164 -5.45 -21.00 -0.12
N TYR A 165 -4.23 -20.62 -0.51
CA TYR A 165 -3.11 -20.53 0.43
C TYR A 165 -3.31 -19.43 1.47
N ILE A 166 -3.81 -18.26 1.04
CA ILE A 166 -4.18 -17.18 1.97
C ILE A 166 -5.32 -17.63 2.88
N LEU A 167 -6.37 -18.26 2.34
CA LEU A 167 -7.47 -18.79 3.13
C LEU A 167 -6.99 -19.83 4.15
N GLU A 168 -6.14 -20.79 3.76
CA GLU A 168 -5.56 -21.77 4.67
C GLU A 168 -4.72 -21.11 5.78
N ARG A 169 -3.96 -20.06 5.42
CA ARG A 169 -3.18 -19.30 6.41
C ARG A 169 -4.06 -18.47 7.34
N LEU A 170 -5.14 -17.88 6.84
CA LEU A 170 -6.13 -17.16 7.65
C LEU A 170 -6.88 -18.12 8.58
N ASP A 171 -7.31 -19.29 8.10
CA ASP A 171 -7.93 -20.34 8.91
C ASP A 171 -6.98 -20.84 10.00
N ARG A 172 -5.68 -20.99 9.68
CA ARG A 172 -4.66 -21.34 10.67
C ARG A 172 -4.45 -20.22 11.70
N PHE A 173 -4.51 -18.95 11.29
CA PHE A 173 -4.47 -17.82 12.23
C PHE A 173 -5.71 -17.77 13.12
N GLU A 174 -6.89 -17.99 12.55
CA GLU A 174 -8.15 -18.04 13.27
C GLU A 174 -8.14 -19.16 14.31
N SER A 175 -7.69 -20.37 13.95
CA SER A 175 -7.59 -21.49 14.90
C SER A 175 -6.57 -21.24 16.03
N LEU A 176 -5.50 -20.48 15.79
CA LEU A 176 -4.56 -20.06 16.85
C LEU A 176 -5.16 -19.00 17.77
N ILE A 177 -5.95 -18.07 17.25
CA ILE A 177 -6.69 -17.08 18.04
C ILE A 177 -7.79 -17.76 18.86
N GLN A 178 -8.47 -18.75 18.28
CA GLN A 178 -9.45 -19.57 18.98
C GLN A 178 -8.81 -20.45 20.05
N ASN A 179 -7.62 -21.02 19.81
CA ASN A 179 -6.92 -21.85 20.81
C ASN A 179 -6.29 -21.05 21.97
N ASN A 180 -5.98 -19.77 21.79
CA ASN A 180 -5.59 -18.88 22.90
C ASN A 180 -6.78 -18.40 23.74
N LYS A 181 -8.02 -18.63 23.28
CA LYS A 181 -9.18 -18.76 24.17
C LYS A 181 -9.25 -20.23 24.60
N ALA A 182 -8.47 -20.61 25.60
CA ALA A 182 -8.62 -21.91 26.23
C ALA A 182 -10.12 -22.21 26.49
N PRO A 183 -10.56 -23.47 26.32
CA PRO A 183 -11.97 -23.82 26.47
C PRO A 183 -12.39 -23.61 27.93
N ARG A 184 -13.05 -22.49 28.23
CA ARG A 184 -14.03 -22.49 29.29
C ARG A 184 -15.20 -23.31 28.77
N ASN A 185 -15.51 -24.39 29.46
CA ASN A 185 -16.65 -25.25 29.19
C ASN A 185 -17.93 -24.40 29.08
N ASN A 186 -18.28 -23.96 27.87
CA ASN A 186 -19.59 -23.43 27.57
C ASN A 186 -20.51 -24.63 27.39
N THR A 187 -21.01 -25.14 28.51
CA THR A 187 -22.26 -25.90 28.51
C THR A 187 -23.33 -24.98 27.94
N LYS A 188 -23.67 -25.17 26.66
CA LYS A 188 -24.88 -24.63 26.05
C LYS A 188 -26.08 -25.15 26.86
N GLY A 189 -26.52 -24.38 27.83
CA GLY A 189 -27.69 -24.64 28.64
C GLY A 189 -28.24 -23.31 29.09
N PHE A 190 -29.54 -23.09 28.87
CA PHE A 190 -30.21 -21.94 29.42
C PHE A 190 -30.26 -22.07 30.95
N HIS A 191 -29.96 -21.01 31.69
CA HIS A 191 -29.99 -21.02 33.15
C HIS A 191 -31.20 -20.23 33.63
N LYS A 192 -32.09 -20.88 34.38
CA LYS A 192 -33.21 -20.22 35.02
C LYS A 192 -32.73 -19.62 36.33
N ILE A 193 -32.84 -18.30 36.45
CA ILE A 193 -32.50 -17.55 37.65
C ILE A 193 -33.80 -17.18 38.36
N LYS A 194 -33.83 -17.37 39.68
CA LYS A 194 -34.89 -16.89 40.55
C LYS A 194 -34.29 -16.18 41.75
N ALA A 195 -34.70 -14.95 41.99
CA ALA A 195 -34.19 -14.14 43.08
C ALA A 195 -35.33 -13.61 43.96
N ARG A 196 -35.15 -13.64 45.28
CA ARG A 196 -36.12 -13.10 46.26
C ARG A 196 -35.64 -11.76 46.78
N PHE A 197 -36.53 -10.77 46.78
CA PHE A 197 -36.21 -9.44 47.29
C PHE A 197 -36.16 -9.42 48.83
N ASN A 198 -35.30 -8.56 49.38
CA ASN A 198 -35.15 -8.37 50.83
C ASN A 198 -36.35 -7.65 51.46
N ARG A 199 -37.17 -6.96 50.66
CA ARG A 199 -38.44 -6.33 51.01
C ARG A 199 -39.35 -6.27 49.80
N LYS A 200 -40.60 -5.85 50.02
CA LYS A 200 -41.50 -5.50 48.92
C LYS A 200 -40.93 -4.31 48.15
N LEU A 201 -40.71 -4.48 46.85
CA LEU A 201 -40.26 -3.42 45.94
C LEU A 201 -41.42 -2.56 45.44
N SER A 202 -41.16 -1.27 45.27
CA SER A 202 -42.09 -0.34 44.60
C SER A 202 -42.19 -0.64 43.09
N GLU A 203 -43.08 0.03 42.36
CA GLU A 203 -43.11 -0.08 40.89
C GLU A 203 -41.84 0.51 40.25
N ASP A 204 -41.33 1.63 40.78
CA ASP A 204 -40.14 2.30 40.26
C ASP A 204 -38.88 1.43 40.43
N GLU A 205 -38.71 0.81 41.60
CA GLU A 205 -37.57 -0.08 41.89
C GLU A 205 -37.57 -1.34 41.00
N ARG A 206 -38.77 -1.86 40.71
CA ARG A 206 -38.94 -2.99 39.79
C ARG A 206 -38.61 -2.59 38.35
N PHE A 207 -38.98 -1.39 37.93
CA PHE A 207 -38.69 -0.86 36.61
C PHE A 207 -37.18 -0.63 36.40
N GLU A 208 -36.50 -0.02 37.37
CA GLU A 208 -35.05 0.20 37.31
C GLU A 208 -34.26 -1.11 37.26
N LEU A 209 -34.64 -2.09 38.09
CA LEU A 209 -33.97 -3.39 38.10
C LEU A 209 -34.17 -4.13 36.76
N SER A 210 -35.39 -4.11 36.23
CA SER A 210 -35.72 -4.66 34.91
C SER A 210 -34.87 -4.02 33.80
N ASN A 211 -34.80 -2.68 33.76
CA ASN A 211 -33.99 -1.97 32.77
C ASN A 211 -32.49 -2.26 32.91
N SER A 212 -31.97 -2.37 34.13
CA SER A 212 -30.57 -2.73 34.37
C SER A 212 -30.25 -4.13 33.84
N LEU A 213 -31.17 -5.08 34.03
CA LEU A 213 -31.02 -6.43 33.49
C LEU A 213 -31.10 -6.44 31.95
N TYR A 214 -32.10 -5.79 31.34
CA TYR A 214 -32.22 -5.75 29.86
C TYR A 214 -31.10 -5.00 29.15
N SER A 215 -30.58 -3.92 29.75
CA SER A 215 -29.55 -3.10 29.11
C SER A 215 -28.15 -3.70 29.22
N LYS A 216 -27.89 -4.50 30.25
CA LYS A 216 -26.56 -5.05 30.54
C LYS A 216 -26.46 -6.54 30.31
N ALA A 217 -27.57 -7.28 30.28
CA ALA A 217 -27.59 -8.73 30.14
C ALA A 217 -28.67 -9.17 29.14
N ASP A 218 -28.39 -10.22 28.37
CA ASP A 218 -29.31 -10.74 27.35
C ASP A 218 -30.28 -11.74 28.00
N ILE A 219 -31.37 -11.24 28.60
CA ILE A 219 -32.36 -12.08 29.31
C ILE A 219 -33.62 -12.30 28.49
N ALA A 220 -34.13 -13.54 28.50
CA ALA A 220 -35.46 -13.84 28.00
C ALA A 220 -36.53 -13.32 28.99
N THR A 221 -37.75 -13.06 28.49
CA THR A 221 -38.87 -12.46 29.23
C THR A 221 -38.93 -12.86 30.71
N HIS A 222 -38.91 -11.87 31.59
CA HIS A 222 -38.89 -12.07 33.03
C HIS A 222 -40.30 -11.99 33.63
N SER A 223 -40.54 -12.75 34.69
CA SER A 223 -41.72 -12.61 35.55
C SER A 223 -41.26 -11.99 36.87
N MET A 224 -41.79 -10.81 37.21
CA MET A 224 -41.46 -10.11 38.44
C MET A 224 -42.72 -9.71 39.20
N ASP A 225 -42.75 -10.05 40.49
CA ASP A 225 -43.75 -9.56 41.44
C ASP A 225 -43.08 -8.66 42.49
N SER A 226 -43.83 -8.22 43.51
CA SER A 226 -43.28 -7.35 44.55
C SER A 226 -42.24 -8.02 45.46
N ASN A 227 -42.13 -9.35 45.44
CA ASN A 227 -41.30 -10.15 46.35
C ASN A 227 -40.19 -10.95 45.64
N SER A 228 -40.26 -11.13 44.32
CA SER A 228 -39.31 -11.94 43.57
C SER A 228 -39.26 -11.62 42.07
N ILE A 229 -38.17 -12.03 41.43
CA ILE A 229 -37.97 -12.03 39.99
C ILE A 229 -37.54 -13.43 39.53
N SER A 230 -38.03 -13.88 38.37
CA SER A 230 -37.52 -15.05 37.67
C SER A 230 -37.37 -14.79 36.18
N PHE A 231 -36.26 -15.24 35.60
CA PHE A 231 -35.92 -15.07 34.19
C PHE A 231 -34.95 -16.17 33.74
N THR A 232 -34.65 -16.20 32.44
CA THR A 232 -33.73 -17.17 31.85
C THR A 232 -32.57 -16.43 31.19
N ALA A 233 -31.34 -16.82 31.54
CA ALA A 233 -30.10 -16.36 30.92
C ALA A 233 -29.59 -17.40 29.91
N GLY A 234 -28.97 -16.91 28.84
CA GLY A 234 -28.51 -17.74 27.71
C GLY A 234 -27.33 -18.64 28.05
N ASP A 235 -26.16 -18.05 28.28
CA ASP A 235 -24.91 -18.76 28.58
C ASP A 235 -24.43 -18.49 30.02
N ILE A 236 -23.34 -19.16 30.41
CA ILE A 236 -22.82 -19.08 31.77
C ILE A 236 -22.25 -17.70 32.10
N GLU A 237 -21.63 -17.03 31.13
CA GLU A 237 -21.09 -15.66 31.30
C GLU A 237 -22.23 -14.66 31.54
N ASN A 238 -23.33 -14.79 30.81
CA ASN A 238 -24.52 -13.97 30.99
C ASN A 238 -25.25 -14.30 32.31
N THR A 239 -25.17 -15.55 32.78
CA THR A 239 -25.70 -15.97 34.10
C THR A 239 -24.94 -15.30 35.24
N GLU A 240 -23.60 -15.35 35.20
CA GLU A 240 -22.73 -14.68 36.18
C GLU A 240 -22.94 -13.15 36.18
N LEU A 241 -23.12 -12.56 35.01
CA LEU A 241 -23.40 -11.13 34.87
C LEU A 241 -24.75 -10.75 35.50
N CYS A 242 -25.79 -11.56 35.29
CA CYS A 242 -27.09 -11.38 35.90
C CYS A 242 -27.03 -11.48 37.44
N GLU A 243 -26.29 -12.45 37.98
CA GLU A 243 -26.07 -12.57 39.42
C GLU A 243 -25.35 -11.34 39.99
N SER A 244 -24.31 -10.86 39.31
CA SER A 244 -23.59 -9.66 39.72
C SER A 244 -24.50 -8.42 39.74
N ILE A 245 -25.37 -8.25 38.73
CA ILE A 245 -26.32 -7.13 38.68
C ILE A 245 -27.30 -7.22 39.87
N LEU A 246 -27.86 -8.40 40.13
CA LEU A 246 -28.79 -8.64 41.24
C LEU A 246 -28.16 -8.37 42.60
N LEU A 247 -26.92 -8.85 42.84
CA LEU A 247 -26.20 -8.61 44.08
C LEU A 247 -25.83 -7.13 44.26
N SER A 248 -25.36 -6.48 43.19
CA SER A 248 -24.98 -5.06 43.22
C SER A 248 -26.16 -4.11 43.47
N SER A 249 -27.39 -4.55 43.15
CA SER A 249 -28.60 -3.77 43.44
C SER A 249 -28.86 -3.58 44.94
N GLY A 250 -28.35 -4.48 45.80
CA GLY A 250 -28.64 -4.50 47.23
C GLY A 250 -30.11 -4.82 47.58
N LEU A 251 -30.93 -5.20 46.60
CA LEU A 251 -32.37 -5.46 46.75
C LEU A 251 -32.70 -6.94 46.97
N VAL A 252 -31.73 -7.84 46.78
CA VAL A 252 -31.93 -9.29 46.73
C VAL A 252 -31.37 -9.96 47.99
N SER A 253 -32.11 -10.92 48.53
CA SER A 253 -31.74 -11.70 49.72
C SER A 253 -31.24 -13.11 49.39
N GLU A 254 -31.74 -13.70 48.31
CA GLU A 254 -31.42 -15.08 47.89
C GLU A 254 -31.50 -15.17 46.38
N ILE A 255 -30.52 -15.82 45.75
CA ILE A 255 -30.48 -16.11 44.32
C ILE A 255 -30.36 -17.63 44.15
N GLN A 256 -31.24 -18.21 43.34
CA GLN A 256 -31.21 -19.62 42.96
C GLN A 256 -31.03 -19.71 41.45
N VAL A 257 -30.04 -20.47 41.02
CA VAL A 257 -29.77 -20.75 39.60
C VAL A 257 -29.96 -22.24 39.34
N THR A 258 -30.80 -22.55 38.38
CA THR A 258 -31.03 -23.92 37.92
C THR A 258 -30.76 -24.04 36.44
N THR A 259 -30.00 -25.06 36.04
CA THR A 259 -29.83 -25.42 34.64
C THR A 259 -31.16 -25.89 34.08
N ALA A 260 -31.68 -25.20 33.06
CA ALA A 260 -32.84 -25.66 32.32
C ALA A 260 -32.38 -26.76 31.35
N SER A 261 -32.87 -27.98 31.59
CA SER A 261 -32.72 -29.13 30.69
C SER A 261 -33.53 -28.95 29.41
#